data_AF-A0A4Q4TX48-F1
#
_entry.id   AF-A0A4Q4TX48-F1
#
_cell.length_a   1.000
_cell.length_b   1.000
_cell.length_c   1.000
_cell.angle_alpha   90.00
_cell.angle_beta   90.00
_cell.angle_gamma   90.00
#
_symmetry.space_group_name_H-M   'P 1'
#
loop_
_entity.id
_entity.type
_entity.pdbx_description
1 polymer ?
#
loop_
_entity_poly.entity_id
_entity_poly.type
_entity_poly.pdbx_seq_one_letter_code
_entity_poly.pdbx_strand_id
1 'polypeptide(L)'
;MQNPASTSASSLRAATPTTSASPASFPPPSSTTPNAAAAAAGTTTTTTTTTTAAAAPPFEFPREYHFPPFFTRQPNANTRHSQLEKWSALILSYARHHRLYRISLPSPSSAAAGPPSSSSSSTADTEELFHNRRLGRRLGAGDAREVLEHMRREGRAEPVAHGHGGDSGDGDGGLWWVYWKTPDEWAAEVEAWVEDTAQRGVVFTLYELTEGEDTRGASFHGLDPELLQKALQVLVKRGKAQIFGQEDQRGIKFF
;
A
#
# COMPACT_ATOMS: atom_id res chain seq x y z
N MET A 1 -52.40 -32.12 18.83
CA MET A 1 -51.85 -30.86 18.31
C MET A 1 -50.92 -31.21 17.15
N GLN A 2 -51.38 -31.73 16.01
CA GLN A 2 -52.23 -31.17 14.95
C GLN A 2 -51.58 -30.00 14.20
N ASN A 3 -50.87 -30.30 13.11
CA ASN A 3 -50.83 -29.44 11.93
C ASN A 3 -52.19 -29.58 11.20
N PRO A 4 -52.67 -28.52 10.51
CA PRO A 4 -52.46 -28.50 9.06
C PRO A 4 -52.29 -27.10 8.43
N ALA A 5 -51.79 -27.15 7.19
CA ALA A 5 -51.64 -26.06 6.23
C ALA A 5 -52.96 -25.39 5.82
N SER A 6 -52.87 -24.14 5.34
CA SER A 6 -53.88 -23.51 4.47
C SER A 6 -53.22 -22.58 3.45
N THR A 7 -53.13 -23.11 2.24
CA THR A 7 -53.47 -22.55 0.92
C THR A 7 -54.00 -21.10 0.88
N SER A 8 -53.42 -20.29 -0.02
CA SER A 8 -54.20 -19.55 -1.04
C SER A 8 -53.31 -19.08 -2.19
N ALA A 9 -53.71 -19.52 -3.38
CA ALA A 9 -53.21 -19.15 -4.68
C ALA A 9 -54.14 -18.10 -5.32
N SER A 10 -53.61 -17.34 -6.28
CA SER A 10 -54.26 -16.74 -7.47
C SER A 10 -53.74 -15.30 -7.72
N SER A 11 -53.61 -14.78 -8.94
CA SER A 11 -53.33 -15.32 -10.27
C SER A 11 -53.20 -14.11 -11.21
N LEU A 12 -52.35 -14.23 -12.23
CA LEU A 12 -52.44 -13.62 -13.58
C LEU A 12 -52.51 -12.09 -13.75
N ARG A 13 -51.56 -11.54 -14.52
CA ARG A 13 -51.83 -11.12 -15.93
C ARG A 13 -50.53 -10.80 -16.68
N ALA A 14 -50.44 -11.36 -17.88
CA ALA A 14 -49.49 -11.00 -18.92
C ALA A 14 -50.06 -9.87 -19.80
N ALA A 15 -49.18 -9.05 -20.37
CA ALA A 15 -49.36 -8.42 -21.68
C ALA A 15 -47.99 -7.93 -22.20
N THR A 16 -47.70 -8.23 -23.46
CA THR A 16 -46.47 -7.97 -24.21
C THR A 16 -46.67 -6.72 -25.14
N PRO A 17 -45.91 -6.48 -26.24
CA PRO A 17 -45.17 -5.24 -26.47
C PRO A 17 -45.68 -4.43 -27.69
N THR A 18 -45.20 -3.20 -27.89
CA THR A 18 -45.26 -2.40 -29.16
C THR A 18 -44.36 -1.17 -28.94
N THR A 19 -43.16 -1.02 -29.54
CA THR A 19 -42.77 -0.67 -30.93
C THR A 19 -42.89 0.84 -31.28
N SER A 20 -41.83 1.35 -31.91
CA SER A 20 -41.69 2.57 -32.75
C SER A 20 -41.49 3.91 -32.02
N ALA A 21 -40.62 4.85 -32.44
CA ALA A 21 -39.90 5.08 -33.70
C ALA A 21 -38.70 6.04 -33.39
N SER A 22 -37.46 5.75 -33.79
CA SER A 22 -36.73 6.25 -34.99
C SER A 22 -36.01 7.61 -34.87
N PRO A 23 -34.99 7.87 -35.72
CA PRO A 23 -33.72 8.51 -35.34
C PRO A 23 -33.50 9.90 -35.97
N ALA A 24 -32.50 10.63 -35.49
CA ALA A 24 -31.91 11.75 -36.23
C ALA A 24 -30.39 11.54 -36.37
N SER A 25 -29.91 11.63 -37.60
CA SER A 25 -28.56 11.33 -38.05
C SER A 25 -28.05 12.45 -38.95
N PHE A 26 -26.79 12.85 -38.72
CA PHE A 26 -25.83 13.58 -39.59
C PHE A 26 -26.09 15.06 -39.99
N PRO A 27 -25.07 15.87 -40.39
CA PRO A 27 -23.65 15.55 -40.70
C PRO A 27 -22.56 16.53 -40.13
N PRO A 28 -21.24 16.23 -40.30
CA PRO A 28 -20.12 17.19 -40.24
C PRO A 28 -19.57 17.52 -41.67
N PRO A 29 -18.35 18.09 -41.84
CA PRO A 29 -17.94 19.50 -41.74
C PRO A 29 -17.53 20.11 -43.11
N SER A 30 -17.34 21.43 -43.24
CA SER A 30 -16.49 22.03 -44.30
C SER A 30 -16.07 23.49 -44.04
N SER A 31 -14.75 23.67 -44.00
CA SER A 31 -13.90 24.76 -44.54
C SER A 31 -14.36 26.22 -44.51
N THR A 32 -13.59 27.09 -43.85
CA THR A 32 -13.15 28.40 -44.38
C THR A 32 -11.87 28.85 -43.67
N THR A 33 -10.74 28.83 -44.40
CA THR A 33 -9.62 29.79 -44.31
C THR A 33 -9.95 30.99 -45.22
N PRO A 34 -9.35 32.22 -45.11
CA PRO A 34 -7.91 32.43 -44.96
C PRO A 34 -7.41 33.71 -44.19
N ASN A 35 -6.08 33.76 -44.03
CA ASN A 35 -5.18 34.94 -43.99
C ASN A 35 -5.23 35.88 -42.75
N ALA A 36 -4.15 36.49 -42.23
CA ALA A 36 -2.73 36.56 -42.61
C ALA A 36 -1.90 37.06 -41.39
N ALA A 37 -0.62 36.67 -41.35
CA ALA A 37 0.57 37.46 -40.98
C ALA A 37 0.61 38.33 -39.69
N ALA A 38 1.50 37.94 -38.76
CA ALA A 38 2.54 38.76 -38.08
C ALA A 38 3.15 37.88 -36.95
N ALA A 39 4.36 37.34 -37.01
CA ALA A 39 5.69 37.99 -36.92
C ALA A 39 5.84 38.92 -35.71
N ALA A 40 6.43 38.43 -34.61
CA ALA A 40 7.59 39.01 -33.91
C ALA A 40 7.78 38.45 -32.48
N ALA A 41 9.06 38.25 -32.14
CA ALA A 41 9.67 38.23 -30.79
C ALA A 41 9.09 37.21 -29.77
N GLY A 42 9.83 36.20 -29.31
CA GLY A 42 11.18 36.30 -28.78
C GLY A 42 11.10 36.40 -27.27
N THR A 43 11.10 35.28 -26.56
CA THR A 43 11.67 35.18 -25.21
C THR A 43 12.00 33.72 -24.94
N THR A 44 13.29 33.43 -25.05
CA THR A 44 13.96 32.34 -24.35
C THR A 44 13.76 32.55 -22.84
N THR A 45 12.90 31.75 -22.21
CA THR A 45 12.93 31.64 -20.75
C THR A 45 13.70 30.38 -20.40
N THR A 46 14.98 30.64 -20.16
CA THR A 46 15.99 29.77 -19.61
C THR A 46 15.44 29.02 -18.40
N THR A 47 15.49 27.70 -18.53
CA THR A 47 15.45 26.70 -17.48
C THR A 47 16.42 27.10 -16.36
N THR A 48 15.93 27.62 -15.24
CA THR A 48 16.71 27.68 -14.00
C THR A 48 16.68 26.31 -13.34
N THR A 49 17.61 25.46 -13.76
CA THR A 49 18.08 24.31 -13.00
C THR A 49 18.86 24.82 -11.80
N THR A 50 18.21 24.89 -10.64
CA THR A 50 18.89 25.04 -9.36
C THR A 50 19.29 23.65 -8.87
N THR A 51 20.56 23.31 -9.07
CA THR A 51 21.23 22.16 -8.49
C THR A 51 21.34 22.35 -6.97
N THR A 52 20.58 21.57 -6.21
CA THR A 52 20.74 21.40 -4.76
C THR A 52 20.58 19.92 -4.42
N ALA A 53 21.68 19.31 -3.96
CA ALA A 53 21.81 18.07 -3.18
C ALA A 53 20.83 16.92 -3.45
N ALA A 54 21.39 15.78 -3.88
CA ALA A 54 20.72 14.48 -3.96
C ALA A 54 20.19 14.03 -2.58
N ALA A 55 18.97 14.45 -2.27
CA ALA A 55 18.03 13.71 -1.43
C ALA A 55 17.01 13.07 -2.37
N ALA A 56 16.51 11.88 -2.04
CA ALA A 56 15.37 11.30 -2.77
C ALA A 56 14.27 12.37 -2.91
N PRO A 57 13.55 12.43 -4.04
CA PRO A 57 12.49 13.42 -4.20
C PRO A 57 11.52 13.32 -3.02
N PRO A 58 11.01 14.44 -2.48
CA PRO A 58 10.03 14.38 -1.41
C PRO A 58 8.80 13.60 -1.91
N PHE A 59 8.23 12.77 -1.03
CA PHE A 59 7.02 12.02 -1.37
C PHE A 59 5.90 12.97 -1.78
N GLU A 60 5.36 12.78 -2.99
CA GLU A 60 4.24 13.60 -3.47
C GLU A 60 2.92 13.02 -2.95
N PHE A 61 2.31 13.73 -2.01
CA PHE A 61 1.00 13.36 -1.48
C PHE A 61 -0.10 13.56 -2.55
N PRO A 62 -1.02 12.58 -2.72
CA PRO A 62 -2.16 12.70 -3.60
C PRO A 62 -3.03 13.92 -3.28
N ARG A 63 -3.81 14.39 -4.27
CA ARG A 63 -4.75 15.50 -4.10
C ARG A 63 -5.76 15.25 -2.98
N GLU A 64 -6.13 13.99 -2.76
CA GLU A 64 -7.06 13.56 -1.71
C GLU A 64 -6.50 13.82 -0.31
N TYR A 65 -5.18 13.74 -0.12
CA TYR A 65 -4.53 14.07 1.15
C TYR A 65 -4.62 15.56 1.50
N HIS A 66 -4.85 16.42 0.51
CA HIS A 66 -5.08 17.86 0.69
C HIS A 66 -6.58 18.21 0.87
N PHE A 67 -7.46 17.22 0.90
CA PHE A 67 -8.90 17.41 1.04
C PHE A 67 -9.34 17.21 2.50
N PRO A 68 -9.83 18.24 3.22
CA PRO A 68 -10.11 18.12 4.66
C PRO A 68 -11.07 16.98 5.06
N PRO A 69 -12.15 16.69 4.31
CA PRO A 69 -13.04 15.55 4.61
C PRO A 69 -12.35 14.19 4.53
N PHE A 70 -11.18 14.07 3.88
CA PHE A 70 -10.44 12.81 3.78
C PHE A 70 -9.95 12.28 5.14
N PHE A 71 -9.73 13.18 6.11
CA PHE A 71 -9.34 12.83 7.49
C PHE A 71 -10.54 12.59 8.41
N THR A 72 -11.78 12.67 7.89
CA THR A 72 -12.99 12.47 8.67
C THR A 72 -13.74 11.25 8.12
N ARG A 73 -14.13 10.34 9.01
CA ARG A 73 -14.88 9.15 8.65
C ARG A 73 -16.18 9.52 7.93
N GLN A 74 -16.35 9.01 6.70
CA GLN A 74 -17.55 9.30 5.92
C GLN A 74 -18.77 8.51 6.44
N PRO A 75 -19.95 9.14 6.56
CA PRO A 75 -21.16 8.46 7.07
C PRO A 75 -21.76 7.48 6.07
N ASN A 76 -21.60 7.74 4.77
CA ASN A 76 -22.09 6.86 3.71
C ASN A 76 -21.12 5.68 3.51
N ALA A 77 -21.65 4.45 3.47
CA ALA A 77 -20.85 3.23 3.35
C ALA A 77 -20.02 3.15 2.05
N ASN A 78 -20.59 3.56 0.91
CA ASN A 78 -19.88 3.55 -0.38
C ASN A 78 -18.76 4.59 -0.38
N THR A 79 -19.04 5.81 0.10
CA THR A 79 -18.03 6.87 0.19
C THR A 79 -16.93 6.51 1.20
N ARG A 80 -17.29 5.85 2.31
CA ARG A 80 -16.33 5.33 3.28
C ARG A 80 -15.45 4.24 2.66
N HIS A 81 -16.02 3.33 1.88
CA HIS A 81 -15.24 2.32 1.17
C HIS A 81 -14.22 2.95 0.22
N SER A 82 -14.63 3.89 -0.63
CA SER A 82 -13.70 4.62 -1.50
C SER A 82 -12.66 5.45 -0.72
N GLN A 83 -13.00 5.94 0.46
CA GLN A 83 -12.04 6.57 1.37
C GLN A 83 -11.00 5.57 1.87
N LEU A 84 -11.41 4.37 2.28
CA LEU A 84 -10.50 3.31 2.72
C LEU A 84 -9.56 2.86 1.59
N GLU A 85 -10.06 2.71 0.36
CA GLU A 85 -9.23 2.38 -0.82
C GLU A 85 -8.18 3.47 -1.12
N LYS A 86 -8.56 4.74 -0.99
CA LYS A 86 -7.63 5.86 -1.17
C LYS A 86 -6.59 5.90 -0.07
N TRP A 87 -6.98 5.62 1.17
CA TRP A 87 -6.06 5.52 2.29
C TRP A 87 -5.10 4.34 2.13
N SER A 88 -5.57 3.16 1.70
CA SER A 88 -4.69 2.02 1.46
C SER A 88 -3.68 2.30 0.35
N ALA A 89 -4.12 2.90 -0.76
CA ALA A 89 -3.22 3.32 -1.85
C ALA A 89 -2.17 4.33 -1.37
N LEU A 90 -2.58 5.33 -0.57
CA LEU A 90 -1.66 6.30 0.03
C LEU A 90 -0.62 5.61 0.91
N ILE A 91 -1.06 4.77 1.86
CA ILE A 91 -0.19 4.06 2.79
C ILE A 91 0.85 3.21 2.03
N LEU A 92 0.42 2.47 1.01
CA LEU A 92 1.33 1.62 0.21
C LEU A 92 2.33 2.45 -0.59
N SER A 93 1.89 3.55 -1.19
CA SER A 93 2.79 4.44 -1.94
C SER A 93 3.81 5.13 -1.03
N TYR A 94 3.39 5.57 0.15
CA TYR A 94 4.26 6.15 1.17
C TYR A 94 5.26 5.13 1.70
N ALA A 95 4.77 3.94 2.07
CA ALA A 95 5.60 2.85 2.55
C ALA A 95 6.66 2.43 1.51
N ARG A 96 6.29 2.36 0.23
CA ARG A 96 7.24 2.08 -0.87
C ARG A 96 8.31 3.16 -1.02
N HIS A 97 7.92 4.44 -0.90
CA HIS A 97 8.84 5.56 -1.07
C HIS A 97 9.88 5.62 0.06
N HIS A 98 9.43 5.45 1.31
CA HIS A 98 10.28 5.50 2.50
C HIS A 98 10.86 4.13 2.88
N ARG A 99 10.55 3.07 2.11
CA ARG A 99 10.88 1.67 2.41
C ARG A 99 10.47 1.23 3.83
N LEU A 100 9.25 1.59 4.25
CA LEU A 100 8.72 1.35 5.60
C LEU A 100 7.84 0.10 5.68
N TYR A 101 8.37 -1.01 6.16
CA TYR A 101 7.61 -2.26 6.25
C TYR A 101 6.71 -2.36 7.49
N ARG A 102 6.87 -1.45 8.46
CA ARG A 102 6.10 -1.41 9.70
C ARG A 102 5.51 -0.01 9.91
N ILE A 103 4.26 0.05 10.33
CA ILE A 103 3.53 1.29 10.60
C ILE A 103 2.97 1.25 12.02
N SER A 104 3.21 2.32 12.77
CA SER A 104 2.59 2.50 14.08
C SER A 104 1.28 3.28 13.94
N LEU A 105 0.26 2.86 14.69
CA LEU A 105 -0.99 3.60 14.80
C LEU A 105 -0.76 4.94 15.50
N PRO A 106 -1.46 6.01 15.08
CA PRO A 106 -1.36 7.30 15.73
C PRO A 106 -1.91 7.20 17.16
N SER A 107 -1.04 7.26 18.16
CA SER A 107 -1.42 7.24 19.56
C SER A 107 -1.59 8.66 20.10
N PRO A 108 -2.60 8.95 20.93
CA PRO A 108 -2.67 10.24 21.62
C PRO A 108 -1.46 10.50 22.53
N SER A 109 -0.72 9.47 22.95
CA SER A 109 0.50 9.61 23.77
C SER A 109 1.75 10.01 22.97
N SER A 110 1.80 9.74 21.66
CA SER A 110 2.96 10.14 20.83
C SER A 110 3.01 11.66 20.61
N ALA A 111 1.85 12.33 20.68
CA ALA A 111 1.75 13.79 20.65
C ALA A 111 2.07 14.48 21.99
N ALA A 112 2.10 13.73 23.11
CA ALA A 112 2.33 14.25 24.46
C ALA A 112 3.72 13.91 25.02
N ALA A 113 4.40 12.92 24.45
CA ALA A 113 5.83 12.74 24.66
C ALA A 113 6.56 13.91 23.98
N GLY A 114 7.45 14.58 24.72
CA GLY A 114 8.27 15.67 24.21
C GLY A 114 9.18 15.27 23.04
N PRO A 115 10.17 16.10 22.68
CA PRO A 115 10.92 15.98 21.42
C PRO A 115 11.44 14.55 21.21
N PRO A 116 11.43 14.04 19.95
CA PRO A 116 11.78 12.66 19.68
C PRO A 116 13.20 12.39 20.17
N SER A 117 13.32 11.47 21.13
CA SER A 117 14.57 10.76 21.37
C SER A 117 14.98 10.13 20.04
N SER A 118 16.17 10.50 19.59
CA SER A 118 16.71 10.39 18.23
C SER A 118 17.00 8.97 17.73
N SER A 119 16.15 7.98 18.02
CA SER A 119 16.44 6.57 17.76
C SER A 119 15.36 5.77 17.02
N SER A 120 14.25 6.37 16.56
CA SER A 120 13.34 5.67 15.62
C SER A 120 12.77 6.60 14.55
N SER A 121 13.53 6.78 13.46
CA SER A 121 13.09 7.55 12.27
C SER A 121 11.76 7.06 11.71
N SER A 122 11.51 5.74 11.76
CA SER A 122 10.28 5.12 11.27
C SER A 122 9.01 5.62 11.97
N THR A 123 9.09 6.00 13.25
CA THR A 123 7.93 6.52 13.99
C THR A 123 7.55 7.91 13.50
N ALA A 124 8.52 8.78 13.27
CA ALA A 124 8.29 10.14 12.79
C ALA A 124 7.68 10.15 11.38
N ASP A 125 8.14 9.25 10.51
CA ASP A 125 7.58 9.09 9.16
C ASP A 125 6.11 8.61 9.22
N THR A 126 5.80 7.67 10.14
CA THR A 126 4.41 7.22 10.32
C THR A 126 3.48 8.28 10.90
N GLU A 127 3.99 9.24 11.66
CA GLU A 127 3.19 10.38 12.14
C GLU A 127 2.80 11.32 10.99
N GLU A 128 3.70 11.59 10.05
CA GLU A 128 3.41 12.44 8.88
C GLU A 128 2.34 11.80 7.97
N LEU A 129 2.32 10.48 7.87
CA LEU A 129 1.32 9.74 7.09
C LEU A 129 -0.11 10.00 7.58
N PHE A 130 -0.34 10.04 8.89
CA PHE A 130 -1.68 10.24 9.48
C PHE A 130 -1.96 11.68 9.88
N HIS A 131 -0.95 12.57 9.92
CA HIS A 131 -1.08 13.96 10.30
C HIS A 131 -0.63 14.93 9.20
N ASN A 132 -1.60 15.57 8.57
CA ASN A 132 -1.33 16.66 7.64
C ASN A 132 -1.14 17.98 8.40
N ARG A 133 0.13 18.37 8.61
CA ARG A 133 0.51 19.63 9.26
C ARG A 133 0.07 20.88 8.50
N ARG A 134 -0.02 20.81 7.17
CA ARG A 134 -0.45 21.95 6.32
C ARG A 134 -1.93 22.26 6.51
N LEU A 135 -2.75 21.23 6.74
CA LEU A 135 -4.19 21.38 7.00
C LEU A 135 -4.54 21.43 8.50
N GLY A 136 -3.60 21.10 9.39
CA GLY A 136 -3.89 20.90 10.81
C GLY A 136 -4.93 19.81 11.05
N ARG A 137 -4.90 18.74 10.25
CA ARG A 137 -5.83 17.61 10.31
C ARG A 137 -5.07 16.31 10.59
N ARG A 138 -5.70 15.39 11.31
CA ARG A 138 -5.15 14.06 11.60
C ARG A 138 -6.24 13.00 11.54
N LEU A 139 -5.88 11.81 11.11
CA LEU A 139 -6.75 10.64 11.17
C LEU A 139 -6.77 10.11 12.62
N GLY A 140 -7.95 9.80 13.16
CA GLY A 140 -8.05 9.21 14.49
C GLY A 140 -7.52 7.78 14.53
N ALA A 141 -7.02 7.33 15.69
CA ALA A 141 -6.50 5.98 15.86
C ALA A 141 -7.52 4.89 15.48
N GLY A 142 -8.80 5.09 15.80
CA GLY A 142 -9.88 4.17 15.43
C GLY A 142 -10.10 4.06 13.93
N ASP A 143 -10.04 5.19 13.21
CA ASP A 143 -10.21 5.21 11.75
C ASP A 143 -8.95 4.66 11.05
N ALA A 144 -7.76 4.95 11.57
CA ALA A 144 -6.50 4.37 11.08
C ALA A 144 -6.49 2.84 11.24
N ARG A 145 -6.99 2.31 12.37
CA ARG A 145 -7.22 0.87 12.55
C ARG A 145 -8.20 0.31 11.52
N GLU A 146 -9.29 1.02 11.22
CA GLU A 146 -10.27 0.58 10.21
C GLU A 146 -9.62 0.45 8.82
N VAL A 147 -8.72 1.38 8.47
CA VAL A 147 -7.91 1.31 7.24
C VAL A 147 -6.96 0.10 7.23
N LEU A 148 -6.19 -0.09 8.30
CA LEU A 148 -5.24 -1.21 8.37
C LEU A 148 -5.95 -2.57 8.40
N GLU A 149 -7.10 -2.66 9.05
CA GLU A 149 -7.95 -3.85 9.01
C GLU A 149 -8.53 -4.10 7.61
N HIS A 150 -8.90 -3.05 6.87
CA HIS A 150 -9.26 -3.18 5.47
C HIS A 150 -8.11 -3.73 4.63
N MET A 151 -6.89 -3.18 4.81
CA MET A 151 -5.67 -3.68 4.15
C MET A 151 -5.32 -5.12 4.55
N ARG A 152 -5.60 -5.52 5.80
CA ARG A 152 -5.40 -6.88 6.28
C ARG A 152 -6.28 -7.88 5.54
N ARG A 153 -7.53 -7.53 5.24
CA ARG A 153 -8.43 -8.37 4.43
C ARG A 153 -7.96 -8.55 3.00
N GLU A 154 -7.22 -7.57 2.47
CA GLU A 154 -6.58 -7.65 1.16
C GLU A 154 -5.24 -8.41 1.20
N GLY A 155 -4.75 -8.82 2.38
CA GLY A 155 -3.44 -9.44 2.54
C GLY A 155 -2.26 -8.47 2.44
N ARG A 156 -2.52 -7.16 2.49
CA ARG A 156 -1.50 -6.09 2.36
C ARG A 156 -1.02 -5.52 3.68
N ALA A 157 -1.63 -5.93 4.79
CA ALA A 157 -1.21 -5.58 6.14
C ALA A 157 -1.40 -6.76 7.11
N GLU A 158 -0.64 -6.78 8.20
CA GLU A 158 -0.76 -7.80 9.24
C GLU A 158 -0.41 -7.17 10.60
N PRO A 159 -1.24 -7.36 11.66
CA PRO A 159 -0.89 -6.85 12.97
C PRO A 159 0.37 -7.55 13.50
N VAL A 160 1.33 -6.80 14.04
CA VAL A 160 2.51 -7.38 14.70
C VAL A 160 2.06 -7.88 16.07
N ALA A 161 1.98 -9.20 16.26
CA ALA A 161 1.82 -9.76 17.59
C ALA A 161 3.14 -9.59 18.34
N HIS A 162 3.17 -8.77 19.40
CA HIS A 162 4.28 -8.80 20.34
C HIS A 162 4.34 -10.19 20.98
N GLY A 163 5.50 -10.85 20.84
CA GLY A 163 5.71 -12.21 21.31
C GLY A 163 5.38 -12.37 22.79
N HIS A 164 4.55 -13.37 23.07
CA HIS A 164 4.49 -14.20 24.26
C HIS A 164 5.19 -13.69 25.54
N GLY A 165 4.40 -13.20 26.50
CA GLY A 165 4.79 -13.15 27.92
C GLY A 165 5.01 -11.76 28.48
N GLY A 166 3.93 -11.12 28.91
CA GLY A 166 4.02 -9.88 29.67
C GLY A 166 2.64 -9.27 29.86
N ASP A 167 1.97 -9.67 30.94
CA ASP A 167 0.84 -8.97 31.53
C ASP A 167 1.14 -7.45 31.60
N SER A 168 0.41 -6.66 30.82
CA SER A 168 0.29 -5.20 30.97
C SER A 168 -0.89 -4.73 30.13
N GLY A 169 -1.95 -4.34 30.83
CA GLY A 169 -3.21 -3.88 30.26
C GLY A 169 -3.06 -2.64 29.36
N ASP A 170 -4.04 -2.51 28.46
CA ASP A 170 -4.32 -1.28 27.69
C ASP A 170 -3.20 -0.79 26.75
N GLY A 171 -2.48 -1.72 26.14
CA GLY A 171 -1.48 -1.45 25.10
C GLY A 171 -1.80 -2.18 23.81
N ASP A 172 -2.89 -1.78 23.13
CA ASP A 172 -3.25 -2.23 21.78
C ASP A 172 -1.98 -2.20 20.91
N GLY A 173 -1.53 -3.38 20.47
CA GLY A 173 -0.34 -3.55 19.64
C GLY A 173 -0.41 -2.66 18.42
N GLY A 174 0.16 -1.46 18.55
CA GLY A 174 -0.03 -0.38 17.58
C GLY A 174 0.78 -0.58 16.31
N LEU A 175 1.64 -1.60 16.27
CA LEU A 175 2.53 -1.85 15.16
C LEU A 175 1.91 -2.85 14.18
N TRP A 176 1.89 -2.46 12.91
CA TRP A 176 1.33 -3.23 11.82
C TRP A 176 2.39 -3.40 10.72
N TRP A 177 2.53 -4.62 10.22
CA TRP A 177 3.21 -4.87 8.95
C TRP A 177 2.40 -4.28 7.81
N VAL A 178 3.10 -3.67 6.86
CA VAL A 178 2.54 -3.17 5.61
C VAL A 178 3.38 -3.69 4.46
N TYR A 179 2.70 -4.29 3.48
CA TYR A 179 3.30 -4.97 2.36
C TYR A 179 2.92 -4.24 1.05
N TRP A 180 3.78 -3.34 0.56
CA TRP A 180 3.64 -2.82 -0.82
C TRP A 180 3.99 -3.87 -1.88
N LYS A 181 4.74 -4.89 -1.47
CA LYS A 181 4.88 -6.19 -2.13
C LYS A 181 4.72 -7.26 -1.06
N THR A 182 3.90 -8.25 -1.35
CA THR A 182 3.60 -9.36 -0.44
C THR A 182 4.83 -10.25 -0.24
N PRO A 183 4.92 -11.00 0.88
CA PRO A 183 5.98 -12.00 1.07
C PRO A 183 6.03 -13.03 -0.07
N ASP A 184 4.90 -13.37 -0.67
CA ASP A 184 4.82 -14.27 -1.84
C ASP A 184 5.44 -13.68 -3.10
N GLU A 185 5.29 -12.38 -3.33
CA GLU A 185 5.94 -11.68 -4.45
C GLU A 185 7.45 -11.55 -4.22
N TRP A 186 7.87 -11.22 -2.99
CA TRP A 186 9.28 -11.20 -2.64
C TRP A 186 9.92 -12.57 -2.78
N ALA A 187 9.22 -13.64 -2.38
CA ALA A 187 9.65 -15.01 -2.60
C ALA A 187 9.89 -15.30 -4.08
N ALA A 188 8.98 -14.87 -4.97
CA ALA A 188 9.14 -15.03 -6.40
C ALA A 188 10.35 -14.26 -6.96
N GLU A 189 10.62 -13.05 -6.47
CA GLU A 189 11.80 -12.27 -6.89
C GLU A 189 13.12 -12.88 -6.42
N VAL A 190 13.15 -13.40 -5.19
CA VAL A 190 14.32 -14.12 -4.67
C VAL A 190 14.55 -15.39 -5.49
N GLU A 191 13.49 -16.15 -5.79
CA GLU A 191 13.57 -17.35 -6.61
C GLU A 191 14.10 -17.05 -8.02
N ALA A 192 13.53 -16.03 -8.69
CA ALA A 192 13.96 -15.61 -10.02
C ALA A 192 15.45 -15.21 -10.03
N TRP A 193 15.90 -14.47 -9.01
CA TRP A 193 17.31 -14.10 -8.88
C TRP A 193 18.24 -15.32 -8.69
N VAL A 194 17.84 -16.32 -7.89
CA VAL A 194 18.63 -17.55 -7.72
C VAL A 194 18.73 -18.34 -9.04
N GLU A 195 17.65 -18.37 -9.82
CA GLU A 195 17.62 -19.02 -11.13
C GLU A 195 18.49 -18.26 -12.15
N ASP A 196 18.38 -16.94 -12.21
CA ASP A 196 19.14 -16.07 -13.11
C ASP A 196 20.65 -16.09 -12.82
N THR A 197 21.03 -16.20 -11.54
CA THR A 197 22.45 -16.30 -11.12
C THR A 197 23.01 -17.71 -11.14
N ALA A 198 22.17 -18.72 -11.43
CA ALA A 198 22.52 -20.14 -11.38
C ALA A 198 23.13 -20.59 -10.03
N GLN A 199 22.70 -19.98 -8.92
CA GLN A 199 23.20 -20.26 -7.57
C GLN A 199 22.36 -21.31 -6.81
N ARG A 200 21.62 -22.17 -7.54
CA ARG A 200 20.89 -23.31 -6.95
C ARG A 200 21.86 -24.25 -6.22
N GLY A 201 21.45 -24.71 -5.05
CA GLY A 201 22.24 -25.61 -4.20
C GLY A 201 23.29 -24.91 -3.32
N VAL A 202 23.54 -23.62 -3.53
CA VAL A 202 24.39 -22.79 -2.65
C VAL A 202 23.59 -22.43 -1.39
N VAL A 203 24.30 -22.34 -0.26
CA VAL A 203 23.74 -21.90 1.01
C VAL A 203 24.08 -20.43 1.21
N PHE A 204 23.07 -19.61 1.45
CA PHE A 204 23.20 -18.18 1.76
C PHE A 204 22.73 -17.88 3.18
N THR A 205 23.35 -16.93 3.84
CA THR A 205 22.83 -16.33 5.07
C THR A 205 21.84 -15.21 4.75
N LEU A 206 21.02 -14.79 5.73
CA LEU A 206 20.16 -13.60 5.55
C LEU A 206 21.00 -12.37 5.20
N TYR A 207 22.18 -12.23 5.83
CA TYR A 207 23.09 -11.10 5.60
C TYR A 207 23.57 -11.04 4.16
N GLU A 208 24.00 -12.16 3.58
CA GLU A 208 24.42 -12.22 2.17
C GLU A 208 23.26 -11.89 1.22
N LEU A 209 22.03 -12.28 1.57
CA LEU A 209 20.87 -11.94 0.74
C LEU A 209 20.51 -10.45 0.83
N THR A 210 20.58 -9.83 2.01
CA THR A 210 20.18 -8.42 2.19
C THR A 210 21.30 -7.41 1.90
N GLU A 211 22.55 -7.77 2.16
CA GLU A 211 23.71 -6.85 2.12
C GLU A 211 24.87 -7.38 1.26
N GLY A 212 24.73 -8.57 0.66
CA GLY A 212 25.76 -9.15 -0.19
C GLY A 212 26.02 -8.32 -1.45
N GLU A 213 27.28 -8.38 -1.90
CA GLU A 213 27.72 -7.77 -3.17
C GLU A 213 26.91 -8.31 -4.36
N ASP A 214 26.64 -9.62 -4.36
CA ASP A 214 25.93 -10.32 -5.44
C ASP A 214 24.46 -9.90 -5.57
N THR A 215 23.86 -9.37 -4.50
CA THR A 215 22.44 -8.97 -4.48
C THR A 215 22.25 -7.48 -4.73
N ARG A 216 23.29 -6.66 -4.91
CA ARG A 216 23.16 -5.20 -5.10
C ARG A 216 22.29 -4.76 -6.29
N GLY A 217 22.14 -5.62 -7.29
CA GLY A 217 21.24 -5.38 -8.42
C GLY A 217 19.81 -5.89 -8.21
N ALA A 218 19.56 -6.64 -7.14
CA ALA A 218 18.28 -7.26 -6.86
C ALA A 218 17.32 -6.31 -6.13
N SER A 219 16.03 -6.42 -6.45
CA SER A 219 14.97 -5.62 -5.84
C SER A 219 14.83 -5.80 -4.32
N PHE A 220 15.28 -6.94 -3.79
CA PHE A 220 15.21 -7.30 -2.37
C PHE A 220 16.48 -6.93 -1.57
N HIS A 221 17.47 -6.29 -2.20
CA HIS A 221 18.65 -5.80 -1.47
C HIS A 221 18.28 -4.69 -0.49
N GLY A 222 18.75 -4.82 0.76
CA GLY A 222 18.40 -3.94 1.87
C GLY A 222 16.96 -4.11 2.37
N LEU A 223 16.34 -5.25 2.09
CA LEU A 223 15.02 -5.60 2.62
C LEU A 223 15.10 -5.96 4.11
N ASP A 224 14.04 -5.68 4.86
CA ASP A 224 14.00 -5.95 6.31
C ASP A 224 14.18 -7.47 6.58
N PRO A 225 15.13 -7.88 7.45
CA PRO A 225 15.43 -9.30 7.67
C PRO A 225 14.21 -10.14 8.07
N GLU A 226 13.28 -9.59 8.85
CA GLU A 226 12.08 -10.31 9.25
C GLU A 226 11.11 -10.49 8.08
N LEU A 227 10.99 -9.49 7.20
CA LEU A 227 10.21 -9.63 5.97
C LEU A 227 10.85 -10.64 5.01
N LEU A 228 12.18 -10.61 4.87
CA LEU A 228 12.90 -11.59 4.06
C LEU A 228 12.64 -12.99 4.61
N GLN A 229 12.71 -13.18 5.93
CA GLN A 229 12.40 -14.45 6.57
C GLN A 229 10.97 -14.92 6.25
N LYS A 230 9.96 -14.03 6.28
CA LYS A 230 8.58 -14.37 5.88
C LYS A 230 8.53 -14.82 4.41
N ALA A 231 9.21 -14.13 3.51
CA ALA A 231 9.28 -14.51 2.09
C ALA A 231 9.98 -15.87 1.88
N LEU A 232 11.09 -16.11 2.59
CA LEU A 232 11.82 -17.38 2.53
C LEU A 232 10.98 -18.54 3.08
N GLN A 233 10.17 -18.33 4.12
CA GLN A 233 9.23 -19.35 4.60
C GLN A 233 8.19 -19.74 3.53
N VAL A 234 7.78 -18.82 2.66
CA VAL A 234 6.92 -19.14 1.51
C VAL A 234 7.64 -20.09 0.54
N LEU A 235 8.93 -19.84 0.23
CA LEU A 235 9.73 -20.72 -0.61
C LEU A 235 9.93 -22.10 0.01
N VAL A 236 10.12 -22.18 1.32
CA VAL A 236 10.23 -23.45 2.06
C VAL A 236 8.93 -24.25 1.95
N LYS A 237 7.77 -23.60 2.13
CA LYS A 237 6.46 -24.24 1.96
C LYS A 237 6.22 -24.73 0.53
N ARG A 238 6.79 -24.04 -0.45
CA ARG A 238 6.75 -24.43 -1.87
C ARG A 238 7.78 -25.52 -2.23
N GLY A 239 8.66 -25.91 -1.30
CA GLY A 239 9.71 -26.91 -1.53
C GLY A 239 10.90 -26.41 -2.38
N LYS A 240 11.04 -25.10 -2.56
CA LYS A 240 12.10 -24.48 -3.38
C LYS A 240 13.30 -24.00 -2.56
N ALA A 241 13.14 -23.92 -1.24
CA ALA A 241 14.22 -23.56 -0.34
C ALA A 241 14.13 -24.36 0.96
N GLN A 242 15.21 -24.41 1.73
CA GLN A 242 15.25 -24.96 3.07
C GLN A 242 16.10 -24.05 3.96
N ILE A 243 15.57 -23.70 5.13
CA ILE A 243 16.26 -22.90 6.14
C ILE A 243 16.94 -23.87 7.13
N PHE A 244 18.19 -23.57 7.46
CA PHE A 244 19.06 -24.30 8.38
C PHE A 244 19.52 -23.36 9.51
N GLY A 245 19.88 -23.93 10.66
CA GLY A 245 20.47 -23.21 11.78
C GLY A 245 19.49 -22.74 12.85
N GLN A 246 20.04 -22.24 13.96
CA GLN A 246 19.32 -21.59 15.06
C GLN A 246 19.36 -20.07 14.90
N GLU A 247 18.56 -19.34 15.70
CA GLU A 247 18.18 -17.92 15.54
C GLU A 247 19.26 -16.98 15.01
N ASP A 248 20.53 -17.12 15.44
CA ASP A 248 21.64 -16.23 15.09
C ASP A 248 22.50 -16.67 13.88
N GLN A 249 22.39 -17.92 13.42
CA GLN A 249 23.14 -18.46 12.26
C GLN A 249 22.19 -19.18 11.31
N ARG A 250 21.19 -18.45 10.81
CA ARG A 250 20.25 -18.98 9.82
C ARG A 250 20.87 -18.98 8.42
N GLY A 251 21.10 -20.18 7.88
CA GLY A 251 21.46 -20.40 6.48
C GLY A 251 20.24 -20.84 5.68
N ILE A 252 20.21 -20.56 4.39
CA ILE A 252 19.14 -20.91 3.47
C ILE A 252 19.75 -21.55 2.23
N LYS A 253 19.30 -22.75 1.90
CA LYS A 253 19.65 -23.44 0.65
C LYS A 253 18.48 -23.35 -0.31
N PHE A 254 18.74 -22.99 -1.55
CA PHE A 254 17.76 -23.02 -2.64
C PHE A 254 17.92 -24.30 -3.46
N PHE A 255 16.83 -24.79 -4.05
CA PHE A 255 16.78 -26.01 -4.86
C PHE A 255 16.43 -25.74 -6.32
#